data_AF-A0A179UWQ1-F1
#
_entry.id   AF-A0A179UWQ1-F1
#
_cell.length_a   1.000
_cell.length_b   1.000
_cell.length_c   1.000
_cell.angle_alpha   90.00
_cell.angle_beta   90.00
_cell.angle_gamma   90.00
#
_symmetry.space_group_name_H-M   'P 1'
#
loop_
_entity.id
_entity.type
_entity.pdbx_description
1 polymer ?
#
loop_
_entity_poly.entity_id
_entity_poly.type
_entity_poly.pdbx_seq_one_letter_code
_entity_poly.pdbx_strand_id
1 'polypeptide(L)'
;MTQSYSSLNFDGQMRVDANHAMNPHYAPNSFRNKFRPDAAETMYQTADNHVGRKSHFYHEGLNTNSPASFYYRVVTSKGRDNLHRNTADVLRLVDYPVIQNKYLAQLYLMDPEYAKGVYDLLPEKKFDFLEVKSVGAEKVGKESRFLPSSRSGRVLRMPTAAGYSG
;
A
#
# COMPACT_ATOMS: atom_id res chain seq x y z
N MET A 1 35.12 -29.90 6.27
CA MET A 1 34.87 -29.29 7.60
C MET A 1 33.55 -28.55 7.54
N THR A 2 32.51 -29.07 8.19
CA THR A 2 31.17 -28.46 8.21
C THR A 2 31.22 -27.22 9.10
N GLN A 3 31.08 -26.04 8.51
CA GLN A 3 31.02 -24.79 9.27
C GLN A 3 29.63 -24.66 9.90
N SER A 4 29.57 -24.38 11.21
CA SER A 4 28.32 -24.07 11.90
C SER A 4 27.93 -22.63 11.54
N TYR A 5 27.02 -22.50 10.58
CA TYR A 5 26.40 -21.23 10.16
C TYR A 5 25.18 -20.84 11.01
N SER A 6 24.93 -21.56 12.09
CA SER A 6 23.67 -21.52 12.82
C SER A 6 23.66 -20.40 13.87
N SER A 7 22.55 -19.66 13.94
CA SER A 7 22.22 -18.72 15.03
C SER A 7 22.25 -19.43 16.40
N LEU A 8 22.07 -18.74 17.53
CA LEU A 8 21.98 -19.34 18.88
C LEU A 8 20.69 -20.18 19.07
N ASN A 9 20.38 -21.06 18.13
CA ASN A 9 19.27 -21.98 18.17
C ASN A 9 19.81 -23.38 18.48
N PHE A 10 19.17 -24.11 19.39
CA PHE A 10 19.53 -25.46 19.82
C PHE A 10 18.40 -26.43 19.52
N ASP A 11 18.75 -27.70 19.34
CA ASP A 11 17.82 -28.80 19.13
C ASP A 11 16.92 -28.55 17.90
N GLY A 12 15.67 -29.00 17.96
CA GLY A 12 14.78 -29.11 16.81
C GLY A 12 14.72 -30.55 16.31
N GLN A 13 13.53 -30.96 15.87
CA GLN A 13 13.32 -32.33 15.42
C GLN A 13 14.24 -32.63 14.22
N MET A 14 14.92 -33.79 14.27
CA MET A 14 15.85 -34.26 13.22
C MET A 14 17.07 -33.35 12.99
N ARG A 15 17.60 -32.71 14.04
CA ARG A 15 18.85 -31.96 13.94
C ARG A 15 20.07 -32.88 13.79
N VAL A 16 20.84 -32.69 12.71
CA VAL A 16 21.95 -33.58 12.29
C VAL A 16 23.30 -32.86 12.10
N ASP A 17 23.40 -31.59 12.52
CA ASP A 17 24.57 -30.71 12.31
C ASP A 17 25.49 -30.60 13.55
N ALA A 18 25.52 -31.64 14.40
CA ALA A 18 26.20 -31.67 15.69
C ALA A 18 25.67 -30.67 16.75
N ASN A 19 24.54 -30.01 16.50
CA ASN A 19 23.79 -29.21 17.48
C ASN A 19 24.68 -28.23 18.27
N HIS A 20 25.44 -27.39 17.55
CA HIS A 20 26.40 -26.41 18.11
C HIS A 20 27.60 -26.97 18.89
N ALA A 21 27.71 -28.30 19.05
CA ALA A 21 28.76 -28.96 19.81
C ALA A 21 28.92 -28.35 21.23
N MET A 22 30.13 -27.94 21.61
CA MET A 22 30.43 -27.31 22.91
C MET A 22 30.53 -25.78 22.82
N ASN A 23 29.98 -25.15 21.76
CA ASN A 23 29.94 -23.69 21.72
C ASN A 23 29.09 -23.16 22.88
N PRO A 24 29.42 -22.00 23.48
CA PRO A 24 28.55 -21.40 24.50
C PRO A 24 27.11 -21.25 24.02
N HIS A 25 26.15 -21.64 24.87
CA HIS A 25 24.73 -21.66 24.54
C HIS A 25 24.00 -20.32 24.73
N TYR A 26 24.74 -19.25 25.06
CA TYR A 26 24.17 -17.95 25.40
C TYR A 26 25.02 -16.80 24.86
N ALA A 27 24.38 -15.65 24.66
CA ALA A 27 25.04 -14.37 24.40
C ALA A 27 24.37 -13.25 25.21
N PRO A 28 25.13 -12.27 25.73
CA PRO A 28 26.60 -12.19 25.69
C PRO A 28 27.28 -13.26 26.57
N ASN A 29 28.49 -13.67 26.21
CA ASN A 29 29.35 -14.54 27.04
C ASN A 29 30.80 -14.04 27.02
N SER A 30 31.59 -14.44 28.00
CA SER A 30 32.98 -13.98 28.17
C SER A 30 34.01 -14.71 27.30
N PHE A 31 33.61 -15.69 26.48
CA PHE A 31 34.52 -16.56 25.73
C PHE A 31 34.64 -16.17 24.25
N ARG A 32 33.55 -15.72 23.61
CA ARG A 32 33.57 -15.32 22.19
C ARG A 32 32.44 -14.36 21.84
N ASN A 33 32.78 -13.20 21.26
CA ASN A 33 31.80 -12.28 20.67
C ASN A 33 31.47 -12.69 19.23
N LYS A 34 30.20 -12.94 18.93
CA LYS A 34 29.68 -13.26 17.58
C LYS A 34 28.75 -12.16 17.03
N PHE A 35 28.66 -11.01 17.70
CA PHE A 35 27.84 -9.89 17.24
C PHE A 35 28.40 -9.30 15.94
N ARG A 36 27.52 -9.07 14.96
CA ARG A 36 27.84 -8.50 13.65
C ARG A 36 27.23 -7.10 13.51
N PRO A 37 27.94 -6.03 13.94
CA PRO A 37 27.43 -4.66 13.80
C PRO A 37 27.30 -4.24 12.34
N ASP A 38 28.06 -4.87 11.44
CA ASP A 38 28.00 -4.67 9.99
C ASP A 38 26.69 -5.19 9.36
N ALA A 39 25.98 -6.09 10.04
CA ALA A 39 24.69 -6.62 9.63
C ALA A 39 23.52 -5.96 10.35
N ALA A 40 23.76 -4.86 11.10
CA ALA A 40 22.69 -4.11 11.75
C ALA A 40 21.74 -3.52 10.70
N GLU A 41 20.44 -3.63 10.95
CA GLU A 41 19.43 -3.02 10.09
C GLU A 41 19.56 -1.49 10.09
N THR A 42 19.26 -0.88 8.94
CA THR A 42 19.23 0.58 8.82
C THR A 42 18.14 1.15 9.71
N MET A 43 18.47 2.16 10.52
CA MET A 43 17.49 2.85 11.33
C MET A 43 16.60 3.75 10.46
N TYR A 44 15.28 3.59 10.63
CA TYR A 44 14.28 4.43 9.98
C TYR A 44 13.64 5.36 11.00
N GLN A 45 13.60 6.66 10.68
CA GLN A 45 12.82 7.59 11.47
C GLN A 45 11.33 7.34 11.23
N THR A 46 10.60 7.03 12.30
CA THR A 46 9.13 7.01 12.27
C THR A 46 8.64 8.46 12.26
N ALA A 47 7.55 8.75 11.55
CA ALA A 47 7.07 10.12 11.46
C ALA A 47 6.13 10.55 12.61
N ASP A 48 5.66 9.59 13.41
CA ASP A 48 4.87 9.81 14.63
C ASP A 48 5.47 8.98 15.79
N ASN A 49 5.29 9.46 17.01
CA ASN A 49 5.69 8.79 18.25
C ASN A 49 4.56 7.89 18.80
N HIS A 50 3.38 7.92 18.17
CA HIS A 50 2.23 7.11 18.54
C HIS A 50 2.03 5.90 17.63
N VAL A 51 1.92 4.70 18.21
CA VAL A 51 1.54 3.48 17.49
C VAL A 51 0.02 3.39 17.43
N GLY A 52 -0.54 3.28 16.22
CA GLY A 52 -2.00 3.19 16.03
C GLY A 52 -2.39 2.73 14.63
N ARG A 53 -3.70 2.53 14.42
CA ARG A 53 -4.28 2.05 13.15
C ARG A 53 -4.64 3.20 12.19
N LYS A 54 -3.80 4.23 12.08
CA LYS A 54 -3.98 5.27 11.05
C LYS A 54 -3.62 4.68 9.69
N SER A 55 -4.35 5.01 8.64
CA SER A 55 -4.02 4.51 7.31
C SER A 55 -2.66 5.06 6.87
N HIS A 56 -1.78 4.16 6.42
CA HIS A 56 -0.43 4.51 5.93
C HIS A 56 -0.46 5.26 4.60
N PHE A 57 -1.63 5.29 3.95
CA PHE A 57 -1.76 5.68 2.58
C PHE A 57 -1.97 7.18 2.43
N TYR A 58 -0.90 7.94 2.70
CA TYR A 58 -0.82 9.34 2.30
C TYR A 58 -1.09 9.50 0.78
N HIS A 59 -0.85 8.46 -0.02
CA HIS A 59 -1.11 8.43 -1.47
C HIS A 59 -2.54 8.04 -1.85
N GLU A 60 -3.31 7.36 -0.99
CA GLU A 60 -4.70 7.00 -1.29
C GLU A 60 -5.60 8.22 -1.07
N GLY A 61 -5.74 9.03 -2.11
CA GLY A 61 -6.58 10.23 -2.11
C GLY A 61 -5.83 11.53 -2.37
N LEU A 62 -4.58 11.46 -2.81
CA LEU A 62 -3.93 12.59 -3.47
C LEU A 62 -4.16 12.52 -4.97
N ASN A 63 -4.62 13.62 -5.55
CA ASN A 63 -4.81 13.78 -7.00
C ASN A 63 -3.48 13.77 -7.79
N THR A 64 -2.33 13.63 -7.12
CA THR A 64 -0.99 13.73 -7.73
C THR A 64 -0.50 12.42 -8.35
N ASN A 65 -0.93 11.26 -7.85
CA ASN A 65 -0.65 9.95 -8.45
C ASN A 65 -1.78 9.58 -9.40
N SER A 66 -1.95 10.37 -10.46
CA SER A 66 -3.17 10.35 -11.24
C SER A 66 -3.15 9.21 -12.29
N PRO A 67 -4.09 8.24 -12.23
CA PRO A 67 -4.31 7.27 -13.32
C PRO A 67 -4.64 7.97 -14.66
N ALA A 68 -4.99 9.25 -14.62
CA ALA A 68 -5.17 10.10 -15.79
C ALA A 68 -3.98 10.04 -16.76
N SER A 69 -2.73 10.02 -16.25
CA SER A 69 -1.56 9.94 -17.13
C SER A 69 -1.48 8.61 -17.86
N PHE A 70 -1.91 7.51 -17.23
CA PHE A 70 -2.01 6.22 -17.90
C PHE A 70 -3.07 6.26 -19.01
N TYR A 71 -4.26 6.79 -18.69
CA TYR A 71 -5.39 6.90 -19.63
C TYR A 71 -5.03 7.69 -20.90
N TYR A 72 -4.32 8.80 -20.78
CA TYR A 72 -3.95 9.62 -21.96
C TYR A 72 -2.63 9.23 -22.62
N ARG A 73 -1.62 8.79 -21.85
CA ARG A 73 -0.26 8.56 -22.40
C ARG A 73 -0.01 7.12 -22.82
N VAL A 74 -0.70 6.16 -22.23
CA VAL A 74 -0.44 4.73 -22.45
C VAL A 74 -1.58 4.08 -23.23
N VAL A 75 -2.84 4.45 -22.95
CA VAL A 75 -3.99 3.83 -23.59
C VAL A 75 -4.28 4.49 -24.95
N THR A 76 -4.27 3.70 -26.01
CA THR A 76 -4.66 4.15 -27.36
C THR A 76 -6.16 4.48 -27.42
N SER A 77 -6.62 5.20 -28.45
CA SER A 77 -8.05 5.50 -28.63
C SER A 77 -8.93 4.24 -28.61
N LYS A 78 -8.56 3.22 -29.38
CA LYS A 78 -9.24 1.91 -29.36
C LYS A 78 -9.19 1.24 -27.99
N GLY A 79 -8.06 1.38 -27.28
CA GLY A 79 -7.92 0.89 -25.91
C GLY A 79 -8.89 1.56 -24.94
N ARG A 80 -9.12 2.86 -25.09
CA ARG A 80 -10.06 3.64 -24.26
C ARG A 80 -11.50 3.22 -24.53
N ASP A 81 -11.90 3.04 -25.80
CA ASP A 81 -13.23 2.55 -26.14
C ASP A 81 -13.52 1.16 -25.54
N ASN A 82 -12.53 0.26 -25.62
CA ASN A 82 -12.64 -1.07 -25.01
C ASN A 82 -12.68 -1.00 -23.48
N LEU A 83 -11.89 -0.11 -22.88
CA LEU A 83 -11.90 0.13 -21.44
C LEU A 83 -13.28 0.60 -20.97
N HIS A 84 -13.91 1.52 -21.71
CA HIS A 84 -15.26 2.02 -21.41
C HIS A 84 -16.30 0.91 -21.48
N ARG A 85 -16.31 0.13 -22.58
CA ARG A 85 -17.24 -0.98 -22.78
C ARG A 85 -17.10 -2.05 -21.70
N ASN A 86 -15.88 -2.55 -21.48
CA ASN A 86 -15.63 -3.59 -20.50
C ASN A 86 -16.03 -3.15 -19.08
N THR A 87 -15.77 -1.88 -18.75
CA THR A 87 -16.14 -1.33 -17.44
C THR A 87 -17.66 -1.21 -17.30
N ALA A 88 -18.36 -0.71 -18.32
CA ALA A 88 -19.82 -0.62 -18.33
C ALA A 88 -20.49 -2.01 -18.29
N ASP A 89 -19.92 -2.99 -18.98
CA ASP A 89 -20.43 -4.38 -19.03
C ASP A 89 -20.42 -5.08 -17.68
N VAL A 90 -19.47 -4.73 -16.81
CA VAL A 90 -19.42 -5.22 -15.44
C VAL A 90 -20.26 -4.33 -14.52
N LEU A 91 -20.22 -3.01 -14.70
CA LEU A 91 -20.93 -2.06 -13.84
C LEU A 91 -22.46 -2.17 -13.97
N ARG A 92 -22.97 -2.60 -15.13
CA ARG A 92 -24.40 -2.88 -15.33
C ARG A 92 -24.93 -4.04 -14.49
N LEU A 93 -24.05 -4.93 -14.01
CA LEU A 93 -24.42 -6.06 -13.15
C LEU A 93 -24.66 -5.63 -11.70
N VAL A 94 -24.34 -4.37 -11.36
CA VAL A 94 -24.53 -3.82 -10.04
C VAL A 94 -25.95 -3.28 -9.90
N ASP A 95 -26.76 -3.88 -9.05
CA ASP A 95 -28.16 -3.49 -8.86
C ASP A 95 -28.33 -2.14 -8.14
N TYR A 96 -27.34 -1.75 -7.32
CA TYR A 96 -27.42 -0.58 -6.44
C TYR A 96 -26.86 0.68 -7.12
N PRO A 97 -27.71 1.70 -7.43
CA PRO A 97 -27.27 2.93 -8.08
C PRO A 97 -26.21 3.70 -7.28
N VAL A 98 -26.28 3.62 -5.95
CA VAL A 98 -25.31 4.26 -5.04
C VAL A 98 -23.89 3.73 -5.26
N ILE A 99 -23.73 2.45 -5.59
CA ILE A 99 -22.43 1.85 -5.86
C ILE A 99 -21.92 2.31 -7.23
N GLN A 100 -22.79 2.33 -8.24
CA GLN A 100 -22.46 2.82 -9.58
C GLN A 100 -22.02 4.29 -9.55
N ASN A 101 -22.77 5.15 -8.87
CA ASN A 101 -22.43 6.56 -8.70
C ASN A 101 -21.08 6.74 -7.99
N LYS A 102 -20.88 6.07 -6.83
CA LYS A 102 -19.60 6.13 -6.10
C LYS A 102 -18.40 5.71 -6.95
N TYR A 103 -18.54 4.69 -7.77
CA TYR A 103 -17.48 4.23 -8.66
C TYR A 103 -17.21 5.22 -9.80
N LEU A 104 -18.25 5.70 -10.49
CA LEU A 104 -18.11 6.71 -11.53
C LEU A 104 -17.50 8.02 -10.99
N ALA A 105 -17.79 8.38 -9.74
CA ALA A 105 -17.21 9.55 -9.10
C ALA A 105 -15.69 9.40 -8.92
N GLN A 106 -15.20 8.19 -8.63
CA GLN A 106 -13.76 7.90 -8.62
C GLN A 106 -13.17 8.00 -10.02
N LEU A 107 -13.86 7.51 -11.06
CA LEU A 107 -13.41 7.67 -12.45
C LEU A 107 -13.38 9.15 -12.85
N TYR A 108 -14.35 9.96 -12.39
CA TYR A 108 -14.43 11.39 -12.69
C TYR A 108 -13.24 12.16 -12.10
N LEU A 109 -12.76 11.76 -10.92
CA LEU A 109 -11.52 12.30 -10.34
C LEU A 109 -10.28 11.94 -11.16
N MET A 110 -10.28 10.80 -11.84
CA MET A 110 -9.21 10.44 -12.77
C MET A 110 -9.33 11.26 -14.06
N ASP A 111 -10.49 11.18 -14.71
CA ASP A 111 -10.79 11.91 -15.92
C ASP A 111 -12.31 12.00 -16.19
N PRO A 112 -12.86 13.20 -16.46
CA PRO A 112 -14.29 13.36 -16.77
C PRO A 112 -14.75 12.66 -18.06
N GLU A 113 -13.90 12.55 -19.09
CA GLU A 113 -14.22 11.87 -20.35
C GLU A 113 -14.34 10.37 -20.12
N TYR A 114 -13.45 9.80 -19.30
CA TYR A 114 -13.52 8.39 -18.93
C TYR A 114 -14.82 8.07 -18.18
N ALA A 115 -15.17 8.85 -17.15
CA ALA A 115 -16.40 8.64 -16.41
C ALA A 115 -17.65 8.76 -17.30
N LYS A 116 -17.66 9.75 -18.19
CA LYS A 116 -18.76 9.96 -19.14
C LYS A 116 -18.89 8.81 -20.13
N GLY A 117 -17.76 8.34 -20.69
CA GLY A 117 -17.74 7.23 -21.62
C GLY A 117 -18.29 5.92 -21.03
N VAL A 118 -18.05 5.66 -19.75
CA VAL A 118 -18.66 4.52 -19.03
C VAL A 118 -20.14 4.77 -18.75
N TYR A 119 -20.51 5.95 -18.27
CA TYR A 119 -21.89 6.30 -17.94
C TYR A 119 -22.83 6.24 -19.16
N ASP A 120 -22.36 6.68 -20.33
CA ASP A 120 -23.14 6.67 -21.56
C ASP A 120 -23.44 5.25 -22.08
N LEU A 121 -22.59 4.28 -21.74
CA LEU A 121 -22.75 2.87 -22.10
C LEU A 121 -23.60 2.07 -21.10
N LEU A 122 -24.01 2.65 -19.98
CA LEU A 122 -24.89 1.96 -19.03
C LEU A 122 -26.31 1.84 -19.62
N PRO A 123 -26.94 0.65 -19.53
CA PRO A 123 -28.26 0.40 -20.11
C PRO A 123 -29.38 1.15 -19.36
N GLU A 124 -29.26 1.29 -18.03
CA GLU A 124 -30.21 1.99 -17.18
C GLU A 124 -29.51 3.12 -16.43
N LYS A 125 -29.95 4.37 -16.64
CA LYS A 125 -29.42 5.57 -15.99
C LYS A 125 -30.35 5.97 -14.84
N LYS A 126 -30.13 5.38 -13.66
CA LYS A 126 -30.96 5.58 -12.45
C LYS A 126 -30.64 6.85 -11.65
N PHE A 127 -29.60 7.58 -12.06
CA PHE A 127 -29.11 8.81 -11.44
C PHE A 127 -28.58 9.73 -12.54
N ASP A 128 -28.53 11.04 -12.29
CA ASP A 128 -27.98 11.98 -13.27
C ASP A 128 -26.45 12.03 -13.22
N PHE A 129 -25.80 12.31 -14.37
CA PHE A 129 -24.35 12.41 -14.43
C PHE A 129 -23.82 13.59 -13.59
N LEU A 130 -24.63 14.62 -13.35
CA LEU A 130 -24.23 15.71 -12.45
C LEU A 130 -24.00 15.22 -11.02
N GLU A 131 -24.68 14.16 -10.59
CA GLU A 131 -24.49 13.55 -9.26
C GLU A 131 -23.14 12.83 -9.12
N VAL A 132 -22.53 12.45 -10.25
CA VAL A 132 -21.20 11.81 -10.30
C VAL A 132 -20.10 12.81 -9.95
N LYS A 133 -20.34 14.11 -10.17
CA LYS A 133 -19.40 15.18 -9.82
C LYS A 133 -19.39 15.40 -8.31
N SER A 134 -18.67 14.54 -7.58
CA SER A 134 -18.55 14.65 -6.13
C SER A 134 -17.11 14.99 -5.70
N VAL A 135 -17.00 16.06 -4.93
CA VAL A 135 -15.80 16.40 -4.17
C VAL A 135 -15.69 15.40 -3.01
N GLY A 136 -14.57 14.69 -2.89
CA GLY A 136 -14.38 13.69 -1.83
C GLY A 136 -14.57 12.24 -2.26
N ALA A 137 -14.78 11.96 -3.56
CA ALA A 137 -14.91 10.58 -4.06
C ALA A 137 -13.67 9.71 -3.73
N GLU A 138 -12.51 10.32 -3.56
CA GLU A 138 -11.26 9.67 -3.17
C GLU A 138 -11.24 9.14 -1.73
N LYS A 139 -12.22 9.56 -0.91
CA LYS A 139 -12.40 9.17 0.49
C LYS A 139 -13.59 8.23 0.68
N VAL A 140 -14.31 7.87 -0.38
CA VAL A 140 -15.45 6.96 -0.30
C VAL A 140 -15.03 5.61 0.28
N GLY A 141 -15.73 5.16 1.32
CA GLY A 141 -15.44 3.91 2.02
C GLY A 141 -14.32 4.01 3.06
N LYS A 142 -13.68 5.18 3.21
CA LYS A 142 -12.67 5.41 4.24
C LYS A 142 -13.27 6.05 5.48
N GLU A 143 -12.87 5.53 6.63
CA GLU A 143 -13.33 6.04 7.91
C GLU A 143 -12.54 7.29 8.34
N SER A 144 -13.27 8.33 8.73
CA SER A 144 -12.70 9.65 9.04
C SER A 144 -11.65 9.60 10.15
N ARG A 145 -11.86 8.74 11.16
CA ARG A 145 -10.94 8.54 12.29
C ARG A 145 -9.59 7.95 11.89
N PHE A 146 -9.53 7.21 10.79
CA PHE A 146 -8.32 6.54 10.32
C PHE A 146 -7.66 7.25 9.14
N LEU A 147 -8.30 8.28 8.58
CA LEU A 147 -7.71 9.10 7.53
C LEU A 147 -6.52 9.91 8.05
N PRO A 148 -5.52 10.19 7.18
CA PRO A 148 -4.43 11.09 7.52
C PRO A 148 -5.01 12.49 7.80
N SER A 149 -4.87 12.97 9.03
CA SER A 149 -5.32 14.30 9.44
C SER A 149 -4.27 15.40 9.20
N SER A 150 -3.01 15.02 8.98
CA SER A 150 -1.90 15.93 8.78
C SER A 150 -0.86 15.36 7.80
N ARG A 151 -0.07 16.24 7.19
CA ARG A 151 1.07 15.88 6.32
C ARG A 151 2.18 15.13 7.06
N SER A 152 2.24 15.27 8.38
CA SER A 152 3.14 14.52 9.26
C SER A 152 2.68 13.10 9.57
N GLY A 153 1.43 12.72 9.25
CA GLY A 153 0.89 11.38 9.50
C GLY A 153 1.44 10.25 8.60
N ARG A 154 2.53 10.50 7.87
CA ARG A 154 3.29 9.42 7.21
C ARG A 154 3.88 8.52 8.29
N VAL A 155 4.07 7.24 8.01
CA VAL A 155 4.58 6.32 9.06
C VAL A 155 6.10 6.18 9.03
N LEU A 156 6.72 6.31 7.86
CA LEU A 156 8.16 6.24 7.69
C LEU A 156 8.69 7.53 7.05
N ARG A 157 9.84 7.98 7.55
CA ARG A 157 10.68 9.02 6.95
C ARG A 157 11.94 8.39 6.34
N MET A 158 12.84 9.24 5.86
CA MET A 158 14.11 8.84 5.24
C MET A 158 14.96 7.98 6.19
N PRO A 159 15.83 7.11 5.64
CA PRO A 159 16.85 6.42 6.43
C PRO A 159 17.67 7.43 7.21
N THR A 160 17.88 7.17 8.49
CA THR A 160 18.71 8.01 9.35
C THR A 160 20.01 7.31 9.66
N ALA A 161 21.13 8.00 9.44
CA ALA A 161 22.42 7.58 9.96
C ALA A 161 22.42 7.87 11.47
N ALA A 162 21.85 6.97 12.26
CA ALA A 162 21.95 7.04 13.70
C ALA A 162 23.24 6.31 14.12
N GLY A 163 24.31 7.09 14.29
CA GLY A 163 25.48 6.66 15.04
C GLY A 163 25.27 7.01 16.52
N TYR A 164 25.47 6.04 17.40
CA TYR A 164 25.62 6.31 18.83
C TYR A 164 26.91 7.15 18.99
N SER A 165 26.78 8.43 19.37
CA SER A 165 27.91 9.22 19.87
C SER A 165 28.05 8.91 21.35
N GLY A 166 28.83 7.87 21.64
CA GLY A 166 29.36 7.62 22.98
C GLY A 166 30.53 8.55 23.26
#